data_AF-A0A920LTI3-F1
#
_entry.id   AF-A0A920LTI3-F1
#
_cell.length_a   1.000
_cell.length_b   1.000
_cell.length_c   1.000
_cell.angle_alpha   90.00
_cell.angle_beta   90.00
_cell.angle_gamma   90.00
#
_symmetry.space_group_name_H-M   'P 1'
#
loop_
_entity.id
_entity.type
_entity.pdbx_description
1 polymer ?
#
loop_
_entity_poly.entity_id
_entity_poly.type
_entity_poly.pdbx_seq_one_letter_code
_entity_poly.pdbx_strand_id
1 'polypeptide(L)'
;MADLSKSNISINTDFNGASLLLFGSIAGKDGDDIIVVISAPPTEIITRKKSKMSGIWVNSNSIKWKNAPAFYQIFSTDTLSKIATRDVLQSLAIGTQFLNLKFEKSGEFDTNNYNEWVEALNRNMKSASLWKTNENAVQVIRGALLERRLTFQLTLRLETMRYGSFILGMDVLLPKIRLL
;
A
#
# COMPACT_ATOMS: atom_id res chain seq x y z
N MET A 1 -5.31 -19.52 11.07
CA MET A 1 -4.99 -19.54 9.63
C MET A 1 -5.94 -18.57 8.95
N ALA A 2 -5.43 -17.49 8.36
CA ALA A 2 -6.24 -16.54 7.61
C ALA A 2 -6.65 -17.20 6.28
N ASP A 3 -7.95 -17.30 6.03
CA ASP A 3 -8.51 -17.91 4.82
C ASP A 3 -8.77 -16.81 3.80
N LEU A 4 -8.03 -16.82 2.69
CA LEU A 4 -8.19 -15.92 1.55
C LEU A 4 -9.44 -16.36 0.77
N SER A 5 -10.61 -15.83 1.13
CA SER A 5 -11.82 -16.10 0.34
C SER A 5 -11.69 -15.41 -1.02
N LYS A 6 -11.74 -16.17 -2.12
CA LYS A 6 -11.85 -15.64 -3.49
C LYS A 6 -13.03 -14.66 -3.55
N SER A 7 -12.72 -13.38 -3.63
CA SER A 7 -13.69 -12.29 -3.74
C SER A 7 -14.09 -12.11 -5.20
N ASN A 8 -15.41 -12.09 -5.47
CA ASN A 8 -15.90 -11.60 -6.75
C ASN A 8 -15.84 -10.07 -6.70
N ILE A 9 -14.70 -9.50 -7.11
CA ILE A 9 -14.51 -8.05 -7.22
C ILE A 9 -15.04 -7.64 -8.59
N SER A 10 -16.24 -7.06 -8.64
CA SER A 10 -16.77 -6.41 -9.85
C SER A 10 -16.30 -4.96 -9.86
N ILE A 11 -15.34 -4.65 -10.72
CA ILE A 11 -14.74 -3.31 -10.82
C ILE A 11 -15.50 -2.52 -11.90
N ASN A 12 -16.37 -1.59 -11.48
CA ASN A 12 -16.91 -0.57 -12.38
C ASN A 12 -16.09 0.70 -12.19
N THR A 13 -15.25 1.05 -13.17
CA THR A 13 -14.41 2.25 -13.13
C THR A 13 -15.06 3.37 -13.93
N ASP A 14 -15.60 4.39 -13.27
CA ASP A 14 -15.96 5.65 -13.94
C ASP A 14 -14.74 6.57 -13.94
N PHE A 15 -14.02 6.60 -15.07
CA PHE A 15 -12.77 7.35 -15.23
C PHE A 15 -13.06 8.84 -15.52
N ASN A 16 -13.52 9.59 -14.51
CA ASN A 16 -13.61 11.06 -14.60
C ASN A 16 -12.25 11.75 -14.34
N GLY A 17 -11.17 11.19 -14.90
CA GLY A 17 -9.84 11.83 -15.02
C GLY A 17 -9.00 12.01 -13.75
N ALA A 18 -9.55 11.87 -12.54
CA ALA A 18 -8.80 12.11 -11.30
C ALA A 18 -9.24 11.28 -10.08
N SER A 19 -10.28 10.45 -10.21
CA SER A 19 -10.74 9.58 -9.11
C SER A 19 -11.13 8.21 -9.63
N LEU A 20 -10.81 7.16 -8.87
CA LEU A 20 -11.27 5.80 -9.09
C LEU A 20 -12.23 5.42 -7.96
N LEU A 21 -13.46 5.07 -8.32
CA LEU A 21 -14.45 4.53 -7.40
C LEU A 21 -14.40 3.00 -7.47
N LEU A 22 -14.23 2.35 -6.33
CA LEU A 22 -14.15 0.90 -6.22
C LEU A 22 -15.31 0.39 -5.38
N PHE A 23 -15.96 -0.65 -5.90
CA PHE A 23 -16.95 -1.45 -5.19
C PHE A 23 -16.50 -2.90 -5.14
N GLY A 24 -16.79 -3.57 -4.04
CA GLY A 24 -16.50 -4.98 -3.90
C GLY A 24 -17.41 -5.64 -2.88
N SER A 25 -17.52 -6.96 -3.00
CA SER A 25 -18.23 -7.79 -2.03
C SER A 25 -17.38 -8.97 -1.61
N ILE A 26 -17.26 -9.20 -0.31
CA ILE A 26 -16.40 -10.22 0.29
C ILE A 26 -17.16 -11.01 1.35
N ALA A 27 -16.75 -12.26 1.57
CA ALA A 27 -17.43 -13.13 2.53
C ALA A 27 -17.07 -12.76 3.97
N GLY A 28 -18.00 -12.18 4.72
CA GLY A 28 -17.76 -11.68 6.09
C GLY A 28 -19.05 -11.55 6.89
N LYS A 29 -18.91 -11.19 8.17
CA LYS A 29 -20.03 -10.94 9.09
C LYS A 29 -20.11 -9.46 9.43
N ASP A 30 -21.30 -9.04 9.86
CA ASP A 30 -21.48 -7.72 10.44
C ASP A 30 -20.50 -7.50 11.58
N GLY A 31 -19.73 -6.41 11.49
CA GLY A 31 -18.68 -6.06 12.45
C GLY A 31 -17.27 -6.50 12.05
N ASP A 32 -17.08 -7.27 10.96
CA ASP A 32 -15.73 -7.52 10.46
C ASP A 32 -15.16 -6.27 9.78
N ASP A 33 -13.87 -6.03 10.03
CA ASP A 33 -13.10 -4.96 9.40
C ASP A 33 -12.52 -5.38 8.05
N ILE A 34 -12.28 -4.39 7.18
CA ILE A 34 -11.75 -4.61 5.83
C ILE A 34 -10.47 -3.82 5.66
N ILE A 35 -9.44 -4.46 5.10
CA ILE A 35 -8.23 -3.80 4.61
C ILE A 35 -8.14 -4.02 3.10
N VAL A 36 -8.03 -2.93 2.35
CA VAL A 36 -7.80 -2.92 0.90
C VAL A 36 -6.39 -2.43 0.64
N VAL A 37 -5.60 -3.22 -0.07
CA VAL A 37 -4.23 -2.88 -0.48
C VAL A 37 -4.18 -2.75 -2.00
N ILE A 38 -3.71 -1.60 -2.47
CA ILE A 38 -3.56 -1.31 -3.89
C ILE A 38 -2.08 -1.14 -4.16
N SER A 39 -1.52 -2.03 -4.96
CA SER A 39 -0.10 -2.07 -5.25
C SER A 39 0.16 -2.16 -6.75
N ALA A 40 0.99 -1.27 -7.27
CA ALA A 40 1.60 -1.50 -8.58
C ALA A 40 2.52 -2.74 -8.52
N PRO A 41 2.74 -3.42 -9.65
CA PRO A 41 3.74 -4.46 -9.78
C PRO A 41 5.09 -4.01 -9.24
N PRO A 42 5.85 -4.90 -8.59
CA PRO A 42 7.17 -4.54 -8.06
C PRO A 42 8.08 -4.04 -9.18
N THR A 43 8.78 -2.93 -8.94
CA THR A 43 9.68 -2.29 -9.89
C THR A 43 11.03 -1.95 -9.25
N GLU A 44 11.93 -1.40 -10.05
CA GLU A 44 13.17 -0.80 -9.58
C GLU A 44 12.98 0.70 -9.27
N ILE A 45 13.34 1.13 -8.06
CA ILE A 45 13.30 2.55 -7.66
C ILE A 45 14.70 2.98 -7.22
N ILE A 46 15.18 4.12 -7.70
CA ILE A 46 16.51 4.63 -7.33
C ILE A 46 16.37 5.80 -6.38
N THR A 47 16.89 5.64 -5.16
CA THR A 47 17.04 6.74 -4.20
C THR A 47 18.44 7.32 -4.31
N ARG A 48 18.54 8.65 -4.44
CA ARG A 48 19.83 9.37 -4.52
C ARG A 48 20.01 10.26 -3.30
N LYS A 49 21.21 10.26 -2.72
CA LYS A 49 21.62 11.19 -1.66
C LYS A 49 22.40 12.32 -2.32
N LYS A 50 21.96 13.55 -2.06
CA LYS A 50 22.68 14.76 -2.44
C LYS A 50 23.54 15.20 -1.27
N SER A 51 24.79 15.52 -1.53
CA SER A 51 25.67 16.19 -0.58
C SER A 51 26.07 17.55 -1.14
N LYS A 52 26.40 18.48 -0.25
CA LYS A 52 26.91 19.79 -0.63
C LYS A 52 28.43 19.73 -0.58
N MET A 53 29.08 19.84 -1.73
CA MET A 53 30.54 19.88 -1.86
C MET A 53 30.92 21.21 -2.50
N SER A 54 31.81 21.98 -1.87
CA SER A 54 32.30 23.26 -2.40
C SER A 54 31.19 24.22 -2.85
N GLY A 55 30.09 24.29 -2.09
CA GLY A 55 28.96 25.18 -2.39
C GLY A 55 27.91 24.65 -3.36
N ILE A 56 28.20 23.58 -4.12
CA ILE A 56 27.28 22.98 -5.10
C ILE A 56 26.67 21.67 -4.58
N TRP A 57 25.44 21.36 -5.02
CA TRP A 57 24.77 20.10 -4.72
C TRP A 57 25.17 19.04 -5.74
N VAL A 58 25.79 17.96 -5.25
CA VAL A 58 26.19 16.82 -6.08
C VAL A 58 25.48 15.56 -5.59
N ASN A 59 25.14 14.66 -6.51
CA ASN A 59 24.64 13.34 -6.14
C ASN A 59 25.85 12.51 -5.68
N SER A 60 25.95 12.24 -4.39
CA SER A 60 27.12 11.57 -3.80
C SER A 60 26.98 10.05 -3.82
N ASN A 61 25.77 9.54 -3.57
CA ASN A 61 25.51 8.10 -3.44
C ASN A 61 24.11 7.76 -3.96
N SER A 62 23.92 6.52 -4.38
CA SER A 62 22.59 6.00 -4.73
C SER A 62 22.39 4.55 -4.31
N ILE A 63 21.13 4.23 -4.02
CA ILE A 63 20.64 2.87 -3.84
C ILE A 63 19.60 2.59 -4.90
N LYS A 64 19.72 1.42 -5.53
CA LYS A 64 18.66 0.84 -6.33
C LYS A 64 17.86 -0.13 -5.45
N TRP A 65 16.59 0.18 -5.24
CA TRP A 65 15.62 -0.71 -4.60
C TRP A 65 15.02 -1.63 -5.65
N LYS A 66 14.95 -2.92 -5.30
CA LYS A 66 14.25 -3.96 -6.05
C LYS A 66 13.04 -4.41 -5.24
N ASN A 67 12.04 -4.95 -5.94
CA ASN A 67 10.75 -5.34 -5.35
C ASN A 67 9.98 -4.18 -4.70
N ALA A 68 10.25 -2.94 -5.10
CA ALA A 68 9.57 -1.78 -4.55
C ALA A 68 8.35 -1.45 -5.41
N PRO A 69 7.13 -1.38 -4.85
CA PRO A 69 5.96 -1.01 -5.63
C PRO A 69 6.01 0.49 -6.00
N ALA A 70 5.78 0.82 -7.29
CA ALA A 70 5.74 2.21 -7.74
C ALA A 70 4.59 3.02 -7.10
N PHE A 71 3.52 2.32 -6.72
CA PHE A 71 2.34 2.85 -6.06
C PHE A 71 1.89 1.83 -5.01
N TYR A 72 1.62 2.26 -3.79
CA TYR A 72 1.23 1.40 -2.69
C TYR A 72 0.32 2.14 -1.72
N GLN A 73 -0.98 1.88 -1.77
CA GLN A 73 -1.93 2.53 -0.87
C GLN A 73 -2.74 1.50 -0.10
N ILE A 74 -2.87 1.74 1.20
CA ILE A 74 -3.69 0.94 2.11
C ILE A 74 -4.92 1.75 2.49
N PHE A 75 -6.07 1.11 2.51
CA PHE A 75 -7.32 1.67 2.99
C PHE A 75 -7.95 0.70 3.98
N SER A 76 -8.48 1.22 5.08
CA SER A 76 -9.09 0.38 6.10
C SER A 76 -10.34 0.99 6.72
N THR A 77 -11.17 0.15 7.33
CA THR A 77 -12.41 0.53 8.02
C THR A 77 -12.17 1.19 9.38
N ASP A 78 -11.10 0.81 10.09
CA ASP A 78 -10.58 1.43 11.32
C ASP A 78 -9.03 1.50 11.25
N THR A 79 -8.37 1.95 12.31
CA THR A 79 -6.90 1.95 12.46
C THR A 79 -6.34 0.53 12.37
N LEU A 80 -5.23 0.34 11.65
CA LEU A 80 -4.68 -1.00 11.37
C LEU A 80 -4.36 -1.80 12.63
N SER A 81 -3.93 -1.11 13.70
CA SER A 81 -3.58 -1.73 14.99
C SER A 81 -4.79 -2.26 15.77
N LYS A 82 -6.00 -1.75 15.52
CA LYS A 82 -7.23 -2.31 16.07
C LYS A 82 -7.74 -3.49 15.24
N ILE A 83 -7.55 -3.41 13.92
CA ILE A 83 -8.02 -4.43 12.98
C ILE A 83 -7.21 -5.72 13.09
N ALA A 84 -5.88 -5.62 13.25
CA ALA A 84 -5.01 -6.78 13.30
C ALA A 84 -3.74 -6.52 14.12
N THR A 85 -3.19 -7.58 14.70
CA THR A 85 -1.90 -7.50 15.40
C THR A 85 -0.76 -7.22 14.42
N ARG A 86 0.35 -6.67 14.94
CA ARG A 86 1.55 -6.39 14.15
C ARG A 86 2.04 -7.63 13.39
N ASP A 87 2.01 -8.79 14.02
CA ASP A 87 2.47 -10.05 13.41
C ASP A 87 1.58 -10.48 12.25
N VAL A 88 0.25 -10.29 12.38
CA VAL A 88 -0.69 -10.55 11.29
C VAL A 88 -0.43 -9.60 10.13
N LEU A 89 -0.32 -8.29 10.41
CA LEU A 89 0.00 -7.29 9.38
C LEU A 89 1.33 -7.58 8.67
N GLN A 90 2.35 -8.01 9.42
CA GLN A 90 3.65 -8.39 8.88
C GLN A 90 3.54 -9.64 7.98
N SER A 91 2.82 -10.67 8.43
CA SER A 91 2.64 -11.91 7.66
C SER A 91 1.92 -11.69 6.34
N LEU A 92 1.07 -10.66 6.28
CA LEU A 92 0.32 -10.24 5.10
C LEU A 92 1.00 -9.10 4.31
N ALA A 93 2.20 -8.67 4.72
CA ALA A 93 2.91 -7.54 4.14
C ALA A 93 2.09 -6.22 4.04
N ILE A 94 1.23 -5.96 5.05
CA ILE A 94 0.37 -4.77 5.12
C ILE A 94 1.08 -3.66 5.90
N GLY A 95 1.68 -2.71 5.17
CA GLY A 95 2.39 -1.56 5.72
C GLY A 95 3.73 -1.35 5.01
N THR A 96 4.13 -0.10 4.84
CA THR A 96 5.39 0.23 4.15
C THR A 96 6.62 -0.40 4.82
N GLN A 97 6.54 -0.65 6.12
CA GLN A 97 7.58 -1.30 6.92
C GLN A 97 7.70 -2.82 6.72
N PHE A 98 6.69 -3.46 6.12
CA PHE A 98 6.68 -4.90 5.87
C PHE A 98 6.87 -5.25 4.39
N LEU A 99 7.15 -4.24 3.55
CA LEU A 99 7.51 -4.46 2.16
C LEU A 99 8.83 -5.24 2.10
N ASN A 100 8.84 -6.30 1.30
CA ASN A 100 10.02 -7.14 1.08
C ASN A 100 11.02 -6.47 0.11
N LEU A 101 11.51 -5.31 0.50
CA LEU A 101 12.46 -4.51 -0.27
C LEU A 101 13.80 -5.23 -0.36
N LYS A 102 14.30 -5.34 -1.58
CA LYS A 102 15.68 -5.74 -1.85
C LYS A 102 16.45 -4.52 -2.32
N PHE A 103 17.77 -4.55 -2.24
CA PHE A 103 18.58 -3.42 -2.69
C PHE A 103 19.88 -3.87 -3.35
N GLU A 104 20.27 -3.10 -4.36
CA GLU A 104 21.57 -3.16 -4.99
C GLU A 104 22.32 -1.84 -4.77
N LYS A 105 23.60 -1.97 -4.48
CA LYS A 105 24.47 -0.87 -4.09
C LYS A 105 25.20 -0.34 -5.32
N SER A 106 25.37 0.98 -5.39
CA SER A 106 26.32 1.63 -6.30
C SER A 106 27.16 2.63 -5.50
N GLY A 107 28.49 2.48 -5.50
CA GLY A 107 29.43 3.35 -4.77
C GLY A 107 29.79 2.87 -3.36
N GLU A 108 30.53 3.69 -2.61
CA GLU A 108 30.85 3.44 -1.19
C GLU A 108 29.56 3.51 -0.37
N PHE A 109 29.15 2.37 0.18
CA PHE A 109 27.93 2.22 0.95
C PHE A 109 28.26 1.69 2.33
N ASP A 110 28.03 2.50 3.36
CA ASP A 110 28.05 2.01 4.74
C ASP A 110 26.72 1.29 5.04
N THR A 111 26.80 -0.02 5.26
CA THR A 111 25.66 -0.85 5.65
C THR A 111 25.01 -0.43 6.97
N ASN A 112 25.72 0.32 7.81
CA ASN A 112 25.18 0.85 9.06
C ASN A 112 24.03 1.84 8.85
N ASN A 113 23.86 2.37 7.63
CA ASN A 113 22.83 3.36 7.31
C ASN A 113 21.61 2.79 6.57
N TYR A 114 21.42 1.46 6.47
CA TYR A 114 20.29 0.87 5.73
C TYR A 114 18.93 1.48 6.10
N ASN A 115 18.66 1.65 7.40
CA ASN A 115 17.41 2.24 7.89
C ASN A 115 17.23 3.69 7.44
N GLU A 116 18.29 4.50 7.42
CA GLU A 116 18.25 5.89 6.90
C GLU A 116 17.77 5.90 5.44
N TRP A 117 18.25 4.95 4.64
CA TRP A 117 17.88 4.86 3.24
C TRP A 117 16.46 4.35 3.02
N VAL A 118 15.99 3.38 3.82
CA VAL A 118 14.59 2.95 3.81
C VAL A 118 13.68 4.10 4.22
N GLU A 119 14.04 4.87 5.25
CA GLU A 119 13.31 6.06 5.67
C GLU A 119 13.31 7.14 4.58
N ALA A 120 14.42 7.34 3.89
CA ALA A 120 14.49 8.27 2.77
C ALA A 120 13.59 7.84 1.60
N LEU A 121 13.57 6.55 1.25
CA LEU A 121 12.64 6.00 0.26
C LEU A 121 11.19 6.23 0.71
N ASN A 122 10.84 5.80 1.92
CA ASN A 122 9.50 5.96 2.48
C ASN A 122 9.05 7.42 2.45
N ARG A 123 9.92 8.35 2.88
CA ARG A 123 9.65 9.79 2.87
C ARG A 123 9.41 10.31 1.45
N ASN A 124 10.27 9.97 0.50
CA ASN A 124 10.14 10.42 -0.89
C ASN A 124 8.84 9.89 -1.53
N MET A 125 8.50 8.62 -1.30
CA MET A 125 7.29 8.00 -1.83
C MET A 125 6.02 8.57 -1.18
N LYS A 126 6.05 8.86 0.12
CA LYS A 126 4.96 9.55 0.83
C LYS A 126 4.78 10.98 0.33
N SER A 127 5.86 11.75 0.16
CA SER A 127 5.79 13.13 -0.34
C SER A 127 5.27 13.22 -1.77
N ALA A 128 5.49 12.17 -2.57
CA ALA A 128 4.97 12.07 -3.93
C ALA A 128 3.54 11.52 -3.99
N SER A 129 2.86 11.36 -2.85
CA SER A 129 1.53 10.74 -2.76
C SER A 129 1.45 9.28 -3.25
N LEU A 130 2.58 8.60 -3.49
CA LEU A 130 2.62 7.25 -4.07
C LEU A 130 2.41 6.18 -3.02
N TRP A 131 2.96 6.38 -1.81
CA TRP A 131 2.80 5.47 -0.68
C TRP A 131 1.95 6.13 0.41
N LYS A 132 0.77 5.57 0.71
CA LYS A 132 -0.16 6.12 1.71
C LYS A 132 -0.86 5.02 2.51
N THR A 133 -1.19 5.36 3.74
CA THR A 133 -2.11 4.58 4.58
C THR A 133 -3.27 5.48 4.93
N ASN A 134 -4.47 5.11 4.49
CA ASN A 134 -5.70 5.86 4.67
C ASN A 134 -6.61 5.04 5.59
N GLU A 135 -6.43 5.22 6.90
CA GLU A 135 -7.26 4.54 7.90
C GLU A 135 -8.64 5.21 7.99
N ASN A 136 -9.66 4.43 8.36
CA ASN A 136 -11.07 4.90 8.41
C ASN A 136 -11.62 5.42 7.07
N ALA A 137 -11.02 5.00 5.95
CA ALA A 137 -11.37 5.47 4.61
C ALA A 137 -12.30 4.51 3.85
N VAL A 138 -12.49 3.29 4.34
CA VAL A 138 -13.38 2.30 3.74
C VAL A 138 -14.73 2.36 4.45
N GLN A 139 -15.80 2.58 3.69
CA GLN A 139 -17.16 2.50 4.20
C GLN A 139 -17.77 1.15 3.86
N VAL A 140 -18.20 0.43 4.88
CA VAL A 140 -18.95 -0.82 4.72
C VAL A 140 -20.43 -0.48 4.64
N ILE A 141 -21.03 -0.78 3.49
CA ILE A 141 -22.46 -0.58 3.26
C ILE A 141 -23.18 -1.82 3.77
N ARG A 142 -24.04 -1.63 4.78
CA ARG A 142 -24.84 -2.70 5.38
C ARG A 142 -25.98 -3.05 4.43
N GLY A 143 -25.94 -4.23 3.84
CA GLY A 143 -27.01 -4.78 3.01
C GLY A 143 -27.98 -5.61 3.84
N ALA A 144 -29.28 -5.52 3.54
CA ALA A 144 -30.27 -6.41 4.11
C ALA A 144 -30.06 -7.83 3.57
N LEU A 145 -29.81 -8.78 4.47
CA LEU A 145 -30.20 -10.20 4.32
C LEU A 145 -29.66 -10.94 3.07
N LEU A 146 -28.41 -10.74 2.65
CA LEU A 146 -27.69 -11.80 1.95
C LEU A 146 -26.60 -12.33 2.87
N GLU A 147 -26.93 -13.42 3.55
CA GLU A 147 -26.10 -14.02 4.57
C GLU A 147 -24.66 -14.15 4.08
N ARG A 148 -23.77 -13.45 4.80
CA ARG A 148 -22.31 -13.55 4.72
C ARG A 148 -21.61 -12.70 3.66
N ARG A 149 -22.21 -11.62 3.14
CA ARG A 149 -21.48 -10.68 2.24
C ARG A 149 -21.37 -9.28 2.81
N LEU A 150 -20.14 -8.76 2.87
CA LEU A 150 -19.84 -7.36 3.17
C LEU A 150 -19.61 -6.62 1.87
N THR A 151 -20.30 -5.51 1.67
CA THR A 151 -20.12 -4.63 0.53
C THR A 151 -19.36 -3.39 0.97
N PHE A 152 -18.37 -2.96 0.20
CA PHE A 152 -17.61 -1.76 0.51
C PHE A 152 -17.54 -0.80 -0.67
N GLN A 153 -17.39 0.48 -0.34
CA GLN A 153 -17.11 1.55 -1.28
C GLN A 153 -15.81 2.25 -0.90
N LEU A 154 -14.95 2.49 -1.88
CA LEU A 154 -13.70 3.21 -1.71
C LEU A 154 -13.48 4.19 -2.86
N THR A 155 -13.20 5.46 -2.54
CA THR A 155 -12.82 6.47 -3.52
C THR A 155 -11.32 6.73 -3.44
N LEU A 156 -10.60 6.48 -4.52
CA LEU A 156 -9.18 6.79 -4.66
C LEU A 156 -9.06 8.08 -5.46
N ARG A 157 -8.30 9.05 -4.96
CA ARG A 157 -7.89 10.19 -5.78
C ARG A 157 -6.56 9.86 -6.45
N LEU A 158 -6.57 9.80 -7.78
CA LEU A 158 -5.38 9.64 -8.59
C LEU A 158 -4.88 11.04 -8.94
N GLU A 159 -3.97 11.58 -8.14
CA GLU A 159 -3.27 12.81 -8.52
C GLU A 159 -2.46 12.51 -9.80
N THR A 160 -2.63 13.35 -10.83
CA THR A 160 -2.13 13.14 -12.19
C THR A 160 -0.68 12.66 -12.20
N MET A 161 -0.49 11.36 -12.42
CA MET A 161 0.84 10.76 -12.47
C MET A 161 1.48 11.08 -13.82
N ARG A 162 2.57 11.84 -13.78
CA ARG A 162 3.40 12.15 -14.95
C ARG A 162 4.45 11.06 -15.19
N TYR A 163 4.07 9.80 -15.08
CA TYR A 163 4.94 8.64 -15.28
C TYR A 163 4.13 7.46 -15.80
N GLY A 164 3.98 7.32 -17.13
CA GLY A 164 3.61 6.07 -17.81
C GLY A 164 2.27 5.39 -17.46
N SER A 165 1.89 4.41 -18.28
CA SER A 165 0.74 3.52 -18.03
C SER A 165 1.15 2.39 -17.08
N PHE A 166 0.52 2.31 -15.90
CA PHE A 166 0.70 1.19 -14.97
C PHE A 166 -0.59 0.35 -14.87
N ILE A 167 -0.45 -0.97 -14.81
CA ILE A 167 -1.52 -1.87 -14.38
C ILE A 167 -1.40 -1.96 -12.84
N LEU A 168 -2.46 -1.62 -12.10
CA LEU A 168 -2.48 -1.74 -10.64
C LEU A 168 -2.95 -3.15 -10.24
N GLY A 169 -2.19 -3.83 -9.39
CA GLY A 169 -2.65 -5.01 -8.65
C GLY A 169 -3.43 -4.59 -7.42
N MET A 170 -4.47 -5.34 -7.04
CA MET A 170 -5.30 -5.02 -5.89
C MET A 170 -5.63 -6.28 -5.11
N ASP A 171 -5.35 -6.24 -3.82
CA ASP A 171 -5.61 -7.30 -2.86
C ASP A 171 -6.57 -6.78 -1.77
N VAL A 172 -7.65 -7.53 -1.52
CA VAL A 172 -8.61 -7.25 -0.44
C VAL A 172 -8.48 -8.34 0.60
N LEU A 173 -8.18 -7.96 1.84
CA LEU A 173 -7.89 -8.89 2.93
C LEU A 173 -8.90 -8.72 4.06
N LEU A 174 -9.46 -9.85 4.52
CA LEU A 174 -10.31 -9.95 5.70
C LEU A 174 -9.54 -10.60 6.84
N PRO A 175 -9.25 -9.86 7.93
CA PRO A 175 -8.73 -10.45 9.14
C PRO A 175 -9.88 -11.15 9.89
N LYS A 176 -9.97 -12.49 9.77
CA LYS A 176 -10.83 -13.28 10.67
C LYS A 176 -10.19 -13.35 12.06
N ILE A 177 -10.61 -12.49 12.98
CA ILE A 177 -10.24 -12.60 14.40
C ILE A 177 -11.24 -13.54 15.09
N ARG A 178 -10.76 -14.69 15.60
CA ARG A 178 -11.45 -15.44 16.65
C ARG A 178 -11.02 -14.83 17.98
N LEU A 179 -11.92 -14.13 18.66
CA LEU A 179 -11.83 -13.97 20.11
C LEU A 179 -12.10 -15.37 20.71
N LEU A 180 -11.09 -15.95 21.35
CA LEU A 180 -11.28 -17.01 22.33
C LEU A 180 -11.73 -16.37 23.64
#